data_AF-A0A7J9END4-F1
#
_entry.id   AF-A0A7J9END4-F1
#
_cell.length_a   1.000
_cell.length_b   1.000
_cell.length_c   1.000
_cell.angle_alpha   90.00
_cell.angle_beta   90.00
_cell.angle_gamma   90.00
#
_symmetry.space_group_name_H-M   'P 1'
#
loop_
_entity.id
_entity.type
_entity.pdbx_description
1 polymer ?
#
loop_
_entity_poly.entity_id
_entity_poly.type
_entity_poly.pdbx_seq_one_letter_code
_entity_poly.pdbx_strand_id
1 'polypeptide(L)'
;MFMYHYNTIACAYPLKLSAGSRTGNSNNAKVKVDIPITVVPGKNTIDLLSLTVGLQNYGAFFDLSGAGITGPVKLNGLSNGSSIDLSSQQWTYQVGLKGEDSGLPSGSSSEWVSQPALPKNQPLIWYKTNFDAPTGNDPVALDFMGMGKGEAWINGQSIGRYWPAYIASNSGCTDSCDYRGPYSANKCRKNCGKPSQQLYHVPRSWLKPSGNILVLFEEMGGDPTQLAFATRKMGSLCSHVSDSHPLPMDMWGLDSKTRRASNPTLSLSCPSPNQVISSIKFASFGTPLGTCGSFSHGRCSSAKAHSIVQKVCVGSTSCSIDVSTKTLGDPCKGVKKSLAVEVSCA
;
A
#
# COMPACT_ATOMS: atom_id res chain seq x y z
N MET A 1 -7.14 -2.23 -7.49
CA MET A 1 -6.51 -3.19 -6.56
C MET A 1 -7.35 -3.16 -5.29
N PHE A 2 -8.17 -4.19 -5.07
CA PHE A 2 -9.10 -4.24 -3.95
C PHE A 2 -8.34 -4.62 -2.68
N MET A 3 -8.17 -3.69 -1.75
CA MET A 3 -7.71 -4.00 -0.40
C MET A 3 -8.89 -4.57 0.40
N TYR A 4 -8.79 -5.84 0.76
CA TYR A 4 -9.74 -6.59 1.58
C TYR A 4 -9.64 -6.16 3.04
N HIS A 5 -10.48 -5.23 3.52
CA HIS A 5 -10.48 -4.84 4.94
C HIS A 5 -11.92 -4.76 5.49
N TYR A 6 -12.42 -5.81 6.13
CA TYR A 6 -13.75 -5.79 6.76
C TYR A 6 -13.70 -5.11 8.12
N ASN A 7 -13.94 -3.81 8.15
CA ASN A 7 -14.06 -3.08 9.41
C ASN A 7 -15.45 -2.44 9.45
N THR A 8 -16.24 -2.84 10.45
CA THR A 8 -17.34 -2.00 10.93
C THR A 8 -16.74 -1.01 11.90
N ILE A 9 -16.99 0.28 11.71
CA ILE A 9 -16.68 1.30 12.70
C ILE A 9 -18.01 1.83 13.24
N ALA A 10 -18.09 2.00 14.55
CA ALA A 10 -19.15 2.74 15.21
C ALA A 10 -18.54 3.95 15.88
N CYS A 11 -18.98 5.15 15.51
CA CYS A 11 -18.63 6.40 16.17
C CYS A 11 -19.87 6.99 16.83
N ALA A 12 -19.76 7.46 18.08
CA ALA A 12 -20.83 8.17 18.77
C ALA A 12 -20.50 9.67 18.83
N TYR A 13 -21.42 10.52 18.38
CA TYR A 13 -21.26 11.98 18.38
C TYR A 13 -22.32 12.64 19.26
N PRO A 14 -22.03 12.96 20.53
CA PRO A 14 -22.76 14.02 21.23
C PRO A 14 -22.34 15.37 20.63
N LEU A 15 -23.32 16.25 20.40
CA LEU A 15 -23.16 17.59 19.82
C LEU A 15 -21.77 18.23 20.07
N LYS A 16 -20.99 18.33 18.98
CA LYS A 16 -19.68 19.00 18.78
C LYS A 16 -18.38 18.25 19.11
N LEU A 17 -18.36 17.04 19.67
CA LEU A 17 -17.13 16.23 19.77
C LEU A 17 -17.42 14.73 19.60
N SER A 18 -16.51 14.00 18.95
CA SER A 18 -16.55 12.54 18.95
C SER A 18 -16.35 12.02 20.38
N ALA A 19 -17.31 11.25 20.90
CA ALA A 19 -17.19 10.64 22.23
C ALA A 19 -16.32 9.37 22.23
N GLY A 20 -16.19 8.72 21.07
CA GLY A 20 -15.37 7.53 20.91
C GLY A 20 -15.61 6.83 19.58
N SER A 21 -14.67 5.96 19.21
CA SER A 21 -14.79 5.09 18.04
C SER A 21 -14.16 3.73 18.33
N ARG A 22 -14.64 2.70 17.63
CA ARG A 22 -14.01 1.38 17.65
C ARG A 22 -14.15 0.71 16.31
N THR A 23 -13.13 -0.05 15.91
CA THR A 23 -13.04 -0.69 14.59
C THR A 23 -12.87 -2.20 14.75
N GLY A 24 -13.44 -2.95 13.81
CA GLY A 24 -13.11 -4.37 13.61
C GLY A 24 -11.77 -4.58 12.90
N ASN A 25 -11.49 -5.83 12.54
CA ASN A 25 -10.43 -6.21 11.61
C ASN A 25 -10.94 -7.28 10.63
N SER A 26 -10.14 -7.60 9.61
CA SER A 26 -10.51 -8.56 8.55
C SER A 26 -10.89 -9.96 9.04
N ASN A 27 -10.42 -10.39 10.21
CA ASN A 27 -10.75 -11.71 10.78
C ASN A 27 -12.02 -11.65 11.63
N ASN A 28 -12.28 -10.51 12.28
CA ASN A 28 -13.47 -10.28 13.07
C ASN A 28 -13.92 -8.83 12.94
N ALA A 29 -14.94 -8.61 12.10
CA ALA A 29 -15.53 -7.30 11.87
C ALA A 29 -16.48 -6.87 13.00
N LYS A 30 -16.88 -7.78 13.91
CA LYS A 30 -17.83 -7.47 14.98
C LYS A 30 -17.18 -6.55 16.01
N VAL A 31 -17.90 -5.47 16.34
CA VAL A 31 -17.48 -4.47 17.31
C VAL A 31 -18.48 -4.41 18.45
N LYS A 32 -17.98 -4.48 19.68
CA LYS A 32 -18.71 -4.10 20.89
C LYS A 32 -17.99 -2.91 21.50
N VAL A 33 -18.66 -1.83 21.82
CA VAL A 33 -18.02 -0.64 22.39
C VAL A 33 -18.88 -0.07 23.52
N ASP A 34 -18.22 0.35 24.59
CA ASP A 34 -18.83 1.09 25.70
C ASP A 34 -18.22 2.49 25.65
N ILE A 35 -19.04 3.49 25.30
CA ILE A 35 -18.59 4.88 25.11
C ILE A 35 -19.24 5.74 26.20
N PRO A 36 -18.46 6.37 27.09
CA PRO A 36 -18.99 7.35 28.03
C PRO A 36 -19.57 8.55 27.26
N ILE A 37 -20.80 8.91 27.57
CA ILE A 37 -21.47 10.09 27.00
C ILE A 37 -21.95 11.00 28.12
N THR A 38 -21.96 12.31 27.86
CA THR A 38 -22.59 13.29 28.72
C THR A 38 -23.97 13.61 28.18
N VAL A 39 -25.00 13.45 29.01
CA VAL A 39 -26.39 13.79 28.69
C VAL A 39 -26.82 15.02 29.47
N VAL A 40 -27.70 15.83 28.88
CA VAL A 40 -28.29 17.00 29.54
C VAL A 40 -29.74 16.72 29.95
N PRO A 41 -30.31 17.47 30.92
CA PRO A 41 -31.73 17.37 31.24
C PRO A 41 -32.61 17.62 30.01
N GLY A 42 -33.59 16.74 29.78
CA GLY A 42 -34.51 16.84 28.65
C GLY A 42 -34.15 15.92 27.47
N LYS A 43 -34.50 16.35 26.26
CA LYS A 43 -34.30 15.54 25.04
C LYS A 43 -32.84 15.60 24.61
N ASN A 44 -32.23 14.42 24.45
CA ASN A 44 -30.88 14.25 23.91
C ASN A 44 -30.97 13.58 22.53
N THR A 45 -30.07 13.95 21.63
CA THR A 45 -29.86 13.28 20.34
C THR A 45 -28.57 12.50 20.39
N ILE A 46 -28.61 11.23 19.98
CA ILE A 46 -27.44 10.35 19.91
C ILE A 46 -27.26 9.95 18.46
N ASP A 47 -26.21 10.45 17.83
CA ASP A 47 -25.86 10.08 16.46
C ASP A 47 -24.80 8.98 16.49
N LEU A 48 -25.10 7.87 15.81
CA LEU A 48 -24.20 6.74 15.63
C LEU A 48 -23.84 6.63 14.15
N LEU A 49 -22.58 6.91 13.82
CA LEU A 49 -22.07 6.69 12.47
C LEU A 49 -21.59 5.25 12.37
N SER A 50 -22.25 4.47 11.51
CA SER A 50 -21.81 3.14 11.14
C SER A 50 -21.31 3.13 9.70
N LEU A 51 -20.18 2.49 9.48
CA LEU A 51 -19.56 2.41 8.16
C LEU A 51 -18.98 1.04 7.89
N THR A 52 -18.88 0.71 6.61
CA THR A 52 -18.25 -0.51 6.11
C THR A 52 -16.96 -0.16 5.39
N VAL A 53 -15.94 -1.01 5.55
CA VAL A 53 -14.67 -0.88 4.81
C VAL A 53 -14.63 -1.91 3.66
N GLY A 54 -15.76 -2.07 2.98
CA GLY A 54 -15.98 -3.15 2.01
C GLY A 54 -16.82 -4.28 2.59
N LEU A 55 -17.32 -5.17 1.72
CA LEU A 55 -18.25 -6.24 2.07
C LEU A 55 -17.60 -7.60 1.92
N GLN A 56 -18.01 -8.56 2.76
CA GLN A 56 -17.48 -9.92 2.74
C GLN A 56 -17.56 -10.52 1.33
N ASN A 57 -16.48 -11.14 0.88
CA ASN A 57 -16.36 -11.66 -0.49
C ASN A 57 -15.76 -13.08 -0.54
N TYR A 58 -15.69 -13.77 0.59
CA TYR A 58 -15.21 -15.15 0.68
C TYR A 58 -15.79 -15.84 1.93
N GLY A 59 -15.96 -17.17 1.87
CA GLY A 59 -16.57 -18.00 2.93
C GLY A 59 -17.97 -18.49 2.58
N ALA A 60 -18.47 -19.52 3.25
CA ALA A 60 -19.84 -19.98 3.03
C ALA A 60 -20.85 -18.91 3.49
N PHE A 61 -21.88 -18.65 2.69
CA PHE A 61 -22.99 -17.72 3.00
C PHE A 61 -22.52 -16.30 3.37
N PHE A 62 -21.44 -15.81 2.76
CA PHE A 62 -20.89 -14.49 3.06
C PHE A 62 -21.88 -13.34 2.76
N ASP A 63 -22.83 -13.57 1.87
CA ASP A 63 -23.93 -12.68 1.51
C ASP A 63 -24.94 -12.49 2.65
N LEU A 64 -25.07 -13.47 3.55
CA LEU A 64 -25.92 -13.38 4.74
C LEU A 64 -25.26 -12.61 5.90
N SER A 65 -23.97 -12.28 5.77
CA SER A 65 -23.24 -11.54 6.80
C SER A 65 -23.57 -10.05 6.69
N GLY A 66 -24.52 -9.61 7.52
CA GLY A 66 -24.90 -8.21 7.62
C GLY A 66 -23.80 -7.32 8.21
N ALA A 67 -23.96 -6.01 8.00
CA ALA A 67 -23.12 -4.98 8.59
C ALA A 67 -23.99 -3.90 9.26
N GLY A 68 -23.37 -3.03 10.05
CA GLY A 68 -24.07 -1.96 10.76
C GLY A 68 -24.25 -2.22 12.24
N ILE A 69 -25.15 -1.46 12.86
CA ILE A 69 -25.48 -1.55 14.27
C ILE A 69 -26.63 -2.56 14.42
N THR A 70 -26.28 -3.81 14.75
CA THR A 70 -27.25 -4.91 14.92
C THR A 70 -27.74 -5.09 16.35
N GLY A 71 -27.31 -4.22 17.26
CA GLY A 71 -27.64 -4.28 18.68
C GLY A 71 -26.97 -5.42 19.46
N PRO A 72 -27.22 -5.48 20.78
CA PRO A 72 -28.05 -4.54 21.54
C PRO A 72 -27.35 -3.18 21.76
N VAL A 73 -28.13 -2.09 21.78
CA VAL A 73 -27.67 -0.74 22.13
C VAL A 73 -28.25 -0.38 23.49
N LYS A 74 -27.40 -0.23 24.51
CA LYS A 74 -27.84 0.02 25.90
C LYS A 74 -27.25 1.31 26.44
N LEU A 75 -28.08 2.10 27.11
CA LEU A 75 -27.67 3.25 27.91
C LEU A 75 -27.60 2.81 29.37
N ASN A 76 -26.39 2.77 29.92
CA ASN A 76 -26.13 2.37 31.30
C ASN A 76 -25.84 3.59 32.18
N GLY A 77 -25.91 3.42 33.52
CA GLY A 77 -25.46 4.44 34.46
C GLY A 77 -26.49 5.54 34.73
N LEU A 78 -27.79 5.20 34.65
CA LEU A 78 -28.85 6.10 35.07
C LEU A 78 -28.81 6.31 36.59
N SER A 79 -29.40 7.39 37.10
CA SER A 79 -29.33 7.79 38.51
C SER A 79 -29.81 6.73 39.51
N ASN A 80 -30.68 5.82 39.08
CA ASN A 80 -31.19 4.69 39.87
C ASN A 80 -30.37 3.39 39.68
N GLY A 81 -29.20 3.45 39.03
CA GLY A 81 -28.38 2.29 38.70
C GLY A 81 -28.91 1.40 37.58
N SER A 82 -30.02 1.78 36.94
CA SER A 82 -30.63 0.99 35.87
C SER A 82 -29.98 1.23 34.50
N SER A 83 -30.39 0.39 33.53
CA SER A 83 -30.02 0.53 32.12
C SER A 83 -31.28 0.57 31.27
N ILE A 84 -31.25 1.35 30.19
CA ILE A 84 -32.29 1.40 29.17
C ILE A 84 -31.76 0.71 27.91
N ASP A 85 -32.53 -0.22 27.36
CA ASP A 85 -32.27 -0.78 26.04
C ASP A 85 -32.90 0.11 24.96
N LEU A 86 -32.06 0.70 24.12
CA LEU A 86 -32.44 1.59 23.02
C LEU A 86 -32.73 0.81 21.74
N SER A 87 -32.48 -0.51 21.70
CA SER A 87 -32.61 -1.31 20.47
C SER A 87 -34.04 -1.35 19.93
N SER A 88 -35.04 -1.25 20.80
CA SER A 88 -36.47 -1.27 20.45
C SER A 88 -37.11 0.13 20.41
N GLN A 89 -36.32 1.19 20.57
CA GLN A 89 -36.81 2.57 20.48
C GLN A 89 -36.92 3.02 19.02
N GLN A 90 -37.49 4.20 18.77
CA GLN A 90 -37.57 4.75 17.42
C GLN A 90 -36.18 5.20 16.93
N TRP A 91 -35.77 4.68 15.76
CA TRP A 91 -34.53 5.06 15.08
C TRP A 91 -34.81 5.86 13.81
N THR A 92 -33.95 6.84 13.55
CA THR A 92 -33.89 7.57 12.28
C THR A 92 -32.60 7.21 11.55
N TYR A 93 -32.68 7.03 10.24
CA TYR A 93 -31.54 6.62 9.41
C TYR A 93 -31.24 7.67 8.34
N GLN A 94 -29.96 7.97 8.16
CA GLN A 94 -29.44 8.73 7.03
C GLN A 94 -28.41 7.85 6.32
N VAL A 95 -28.56 7.72 5.00
CA VAL A 95 -27.58 7.04 4.16
C VAL A 95 -26.60 8.07 3.63
N GLY A 96 -25.30 7.81 3.79
CA GLY A 96 -24.25 8.70 3.31
C GLY A 96 -24.07 9.97 4.17
N LEU A 97 -23.12 10.79 3.73
CA LEU A 97 -22.76 12.06 4.35
C LEU A 97 -23.38 13.21 3.57
N LYS A 98 -23.77 14.27 4.28
CA LYS A 98 -24.30 15.50 3.64
C LYS A 98 -23.38 16.05 2.54
N GLY A 99 -22.06 15.94 2.73
CA GLY A 99 -21.07 16.38 1.75
C GLY A 99 -21.09 15.58 0.44
N GLU A 100 -21.45 14.30 0.50
CA GLU A 100 -21.61 13.45 -0.68
C GLU A 100 -22.84 13.90 -1.49
N ASP A 101 -23.98 14.08 -0.81
CA ASP A 101 -25.23 14.56 -1.42
C ASP A 101 -25.10 15.96 -2.04
N SER A 102 -24.28 16.81 -1.40
CA SER A 102 -24.02 18.19 -1.85
C SER A 102 -22.95 18.28 -2.94
N GLY A 103 -22.44 17.14 -3.43
CA GLY A 103 -21.49 17.08 -4.53
C GLY A 103 -20.09 17.62 -4.19
N LEU A 104 -19.69 17.67 -2.92
CA LEU A 104 -18.34 18.07 -2.49
C LEU A 104 -17.21 17.29 -3.19
N PRO A 105 -17.32 15.96 -3.44
CA PRO A 105 -16.28 15.21 -4.16
C PRO A 105 -15.86 15.80 -5.51
N SER A 106 -16.77 16.48 -6.22
CA SER A 106 -16.46 17.13 -7.50
C SER A 106 -15.53 18.33 -7.35
N GLY A 107 -15.46 18.91 -6.14
CA GLY A 107 -14.78 20.17 -5.86
C GLY A 107 -15.52 21.42 -6.35
N SER A 108 -16.69 21.30 -6.98
CA SER A 108 -17.41 22.43 -7.61
C SER A 108 -18.48 23.10 -6.74
N SER A 109 -18.81 22.50 -5.59
CA SER A 109 -19.83 23.03 -4.66
C SER A 109 -19.52 24.46 -4.17
N SER A 110 -20.55 25.26 -3.91
CA SER A 110 -20.43 26.59 -3.32
C SER A 110 -20.26 26.58 -1.80
N GLU A 111 -20.31 25.41 -1.15
CA GLU A 111 -20.22 25.27 0.31
C GLU A 111 -18.78 25.40 0.85
N TRP A 112 -17.77 25.44 -0.03
CA TRP A 112 -16.38 25.57 0.38
C TRP A 112 -16.10 26.94 1.01
N VAL A 113 -15.46 26.92 2.18
CA VAL A 113 -15.02 28.13 2.89
C VAL A 113 -13.50 28.15 2.94
N SER A 114 -12.89 29.27 2.52
CA SER A 114 -11.46 29.50 2.71
C SER A 114 -11.20 30.02 4.13
N GLN A 115 -10.26 29.41 4.83
CA GLN A 115 -9.83 29.84 6.16
C GLN A 115 -8.31 30.09 6.18
N PRO A 116 -7.79 31.05 6.98
CA PRO A 116 -6.36 31.29 7.10
C PRO A 116 -5.57 30.09 7.63
N ALA A 117 -6.20 29.31 8.51
CA ALA A 117 -5.67 28.05 9.03
C ALA A 117 -6.74 26.96 8.84
N LEU A 118 -6.33 25.84 8.27
CA LEU A 118 -7.22 24.69 8.13
C LEU A 118 -7.43 24.03 9.51
N PRO A 119 -8.64 23.54 9.81
CA PRO A 119 -8.85 22.72 11.00
C PRO A 119 -7.95 21.49 10.95
N LYS A 120 -7.48 21.03 12.11
CA LYS A 120 -6.61 19.86 12.26
C LYS A 120 -7.16 18.96 13.35
N ASN A 121 -6.95 17.65 13.20
CA ASN A 121 -7.35 16.64 14.19
C ASN A 121 -8.84 16.71 14.56
N GLN A 122 -9.68 17.15 13.62
CA GLN A 122 -11.14 17.16 13.76
C GLN A 122 -11.73 16.11 12.84
N PRO A 123 -12.69 15.29 13.32
CA PRO A 123 -13.36 14.29 12.52
C PRO A 123 -14.38 14.93 11.57
N LEU A 124 -14.75 14.18 10.53
CA LEU A 124 -15.78 14.52 9.55
C LEU A 124 -15.56 15.87 8.84
N ILE A 125 -14.32 16.16 8.45
CA ILE A 125 -13.96 17.38 7.73
C ILE A 125 -13.71 17.10 6.26
N TRP A 126 -14.23 17.97 5.39
CA TRP A 126 -13.89 18.00 3.98
C TRP A 126 -12.81 19.07 3.74
N TYR A 127 -11.75 18.71 3.01
CA TYR A 127 -10.74 19.65 2.55
C TYR A 127 -10.66 19.67 1.03
N LYS A 128 -10.28 20.82 0.49
CA LYS A 128 -10.07 21.03 -0.94
C LYS A 128 -8.82 21.87 -1.14
N THR A 129 -8.05 21.52 -2.16
CA THR A 129 -6.94 22.36 -2.64
C THR A 129 -6.77 22.22 -4.15
N ASN A 130 -6.04 23.16 -4.75
CA ASN A 130 -5.63 23.10 -6.14
C ASN A 130 -4.13 22.82 -6.24
N PHE A 131 -3.70 22.10 -7.26
CA PHE A 131 -2.29 21.76 -7.46
C PHE A 131 -1.92 21.56 -8.93
N ASP A 132 -0.63 21.73 -9.22
CA ASP A 132 -0.05 21.41 -10.51
C ASP A 132 0.49 19.97 -10.52
N ALA A 133 0.42 19.31 -11.67
CA ALA A 133 0.87 17.92 -11.74
C ALA A 133 2.39 17.82 -11.48
N PRO A 134 2.86 16.82 -10.70
CA PRO A 134 4.29 16.56 -10.57
C PRO A 134 4.96 16.42 -11.93
N THR A 135 6.20 16.87 -12.08
CA THR A 135 6.91 16.78 -13.37
C THR A 135 7.27 15.33 -13.74
N GLY A 136 7.64 15.12 -15.01
CA GLY A 136 8.09 13.82 -15.52
C GLY A 136 6.99 12.79 -15.74
N ASN A 137 7.40 11.56 -16.03
CA ASN A 137 6.49 10.45 -16.41
C ASN A 137 6.37 9.36 -15.33
N ASP A 138 7.11 9.49 -14.23
CA ASP A 138 7.11 8.49 -13.14
C ASP A 138 5.72 8.33 -12.52
N PRO A 139 5.29 7.13 -12.08
CA PRO A 139 4.03 6.96 -11.37
C PRO A 139 3.90 7.91 -10.17
N VAL A 140 2.71 8.46 -9.97
CA VAL A 140 2.42 9.40 -8.88
C VAL A 140 1.65 8.68 -7.79
N ALA A 141 1.94 9.05 -6.54
CA ALA A 141 1.13 8.71 -5.40
C ALA A 141 0.93 9.94 -4.51
N LEU A 142 -0.14 9.93 -3.72
CA LEU A 142 -0.35 10.86 -2.62
C LEU A 142 0.07 10.17 -1.33
N ASP A 143 0.96 10.81 -0.57
CA ASP A 143 1.34 10.38 0.77
C ASP A 143 0.37 10.98 1.78
N PHE A 144 -0.38 10.10 2.45
CA PHE A 144 -1.35 10.47 3.47
C PHE A 144 -0.77 10.44 4.89
N MET A 145 0.56 10.40 5.06
CA MET A 145 1.17 10.53 6.38
C MET A 145 0.66 11.79 7.10
N GLY A 146 0.30 11.64 8.39
CA GLY A 146 -0.32 12.71 9.18
C GLY A 146 -1.86 12.78 9.08
N MET A 147 -2.47 12.02 8.18
CA MET A 147 -3.93 11.89 8.07
C MET A 147 -4.47 10.71 8.88
N GLY A 148 -5.79 10.64 9.05
CA GLY A 148 -6.47 9.60 9.83
C GLY A 148 -7.00 8.47 8.95
N LYS A 149 -8.24 8.67 8.47
CA LYS A 149 -8.97 7.75 7.59
C LYS A 149 -9.93 8.56 6.74
N GLY A 150 -10.16 8.15 5.50
CA GLY A 150 -11.05 8.89 4.64
C GLY A 150 -11.14 8.37 3.23
N GLU A 151 -11.60 9.24 2.34
CA GLU A 151 -11.60 9.05 0.91
C GLU A 151 -11.12 10.31 0.21
N ALA A 152 -10.50 10.16 -0.95
CA ALA A 152 -9.96 11.27 -1.72
C ALA A 152 -10.34 11.19 -3.18
N TRP A 153 -10.43 12.37 -3.80
CA TRP A 153 -10.78 12.55 -5.20
C TRP A 153 -9.79 13.51 -5.87
N ILE A 154 -9.45 13.20 -7.11
CA ILE A 154 -8.68 14.08 -7.99
C ILE A 154 -9.53 14.39 -9.21
N ASN A 155 -9.80 15.67 -9.43
CA ASN A 155 -10.66 16.14 -10.53
C ASN A 155 -12.02 15.43 -10.56
N GLY A 156 -12.61 15.18 -9.38
CA GLY A 156 -13.89 14.48 -9.22
C GLY A 156 -13.81 12.95 -9.32
N GLN A 157 -12.66 12.37 -9.64
CA GLN A 157 -12.45 10.92 -9.71
C GLN A 157 -11.94 10.39 -8.37
N SER A 158 -12.62 9.40 -7.78
CA SER A 158 -12.17 8.78 -6.52
C SER A 158 -10.86 8.03 -6.76
N ILE A 159 -9.83 8.35 -5.96
CA ILE A 159 -8.58 7.58 -5.88
C ILE A 159 -8.66 6.49 -4.80
N GLY A 160 -9.82 6.36 -4.15
CA GLY A 160 -10.13 5.35 -3.16
C GLY A 160 -9.94 5.81 -1.71
N ARG A 161 -10.21 4.87 -0.81
CA ARG A 161 -10.13 5.06 0.64
C ARG A 161 -8.67 5.11 1.10
N TYR A 162 -8.37 6.04 2.00
CA TYR A 162 -7.10 6.10 2.71
C TYR A 162 -7.27 5.76 4.18
N TRP A 163 -6.30 5.06 4.76
CA TRP A 163 -6.28 4.75 6.20
C TRP A 163 -4.85 4.56 6.75
N PRO A 164 -3.99 5.59 6.67
CA PRO A 164 -2.61 5.54 7.18
C PRO A 164 -2.53 5.38 8.70
N ALA A 165 -3.56 5.79 9.46
CA ALA A 165 -3.62 5.56 10.90
C ALA A 165 -3.80 4.08 11.28
N TYR A 166 -4.19 3.21 10.33
CA TYR A 166 -4.25 1.77 10.55
C TYR A 166 -2.86 1.14 10.39
N ILE A 167 -2.18 0.97 11.52
CA ILE A 167 -0.81 0.45 11.58
C ILE A 167 -0.80 -1.07 11.43
N ALA A 168 0.08 -1.57 10.56
CA ALA A 168 0.31 -3.00 10.39
C ALA A 168 0.86 -3.61 11.69
N SER A 169 0.50 -4.87 11.98
CA SER A 169 1.00 -5.61 13.15
C SER A 169 2.52 -5.48 13.28
N ASN A 170 3.00 -5.35 14.51
CA ASN A 170 4.45 -5.35 14.80
C ASN A 170 5.07 -6.75 14.62
N SER A 171 4.26 -7.81 14.51
CA SER A 171 4.71 -9.20 14.44
C SER A 171 4.52 -9.83 13.06
N GLY A 172 5.33 -10.86 12.78
CA GLY A 172 5.20 -11.69 11.59
C GLY A 172 5.96 -11.22 10.36
N CYS A 173 6.66 -10.08 10.43
CA CYS A 173 7.65 -9.71 9.43
C CYS A 173 8.95 -10.47 9.66
N THR A 174 9.67 -10.73 8.57
CA THR A 174 10.98 -11.35 8.60
C THR A 174 12.00 -10.43 7.94
N ASP A 175 13.23 -10.42 8.43
CA ASP A 175 14.33 -9.70 7.80
C ASP A 175 14.87 -10.45 6.57
N SER A 176 14.87 -11.78 6.61
CA SER A 176 15.29 -12.66 5.51
C SER A 176 14.12 -13.47 4.95
N CYS A 177 13.96 -13.48 3.63
CA CYS A 177 13.00 -14.32 2.92
C CYS A 177 13.74 -15.12 1.84
N ASP A 178 13.60 -16.45 1.86
CA ASP A 178 14.15 -17.34 0.84
C ASP A 178 13.01 -17.85 -0.05
N TYR A 179 13.19 -17.76 -1.37
CA TYR A 179 12.22 -18.26 -2.34
C TYR A 179 12.08 -19.80 -2.26
N ARG A 180 13.12 -20.50 -1.81
CA ARG A 180 13.14 -21.97 -1.70
C ARG A 180 12.28 -22.47 -0.55
N GLY A 181 11.78 -23.70 -0.70
CA GLY A 181 10.95 -24.36 0.31
C GLY A 181 9.49 -23.89 0.31
N PRO A 182 8.65 -24.48 1.18
CA PRO A 182 7.21 -24.20 1.22
C PRO A 182 6.91 -22.72 1.34
N TYR A 183 5.85 -22.26 0.65
CA TYR A 183 5.37 -20.90 0.72
C TYR A 183 4.13 -20.80 1.61
N SER A 184 4.03 -19.69 2.33
CA SER A 184 2.78 -19.24 2.96
C SER A 184 2.69 -17.72 2.84
N ALA A 185 1.49 -17.16 2.96
CA ALA A 185 1.27 -15.71 2.92
C ALA A 185 2.00 -14.94 4.05
N ASN A 186 2.57 -15.65 5.04
CA ASN A 186 3.31 -15.08 6.16
C ASN A 186 4.81 -15.12 5.96
N LYS A 187 5.31 -15.93 5.00
CA LYS A 187 6.74 -16.25 4.86
C LYS A 187 7.62 -15.03 4.66
N CYS A 188 7.14 -14.03 3.93
CA CYS A 188 7.96 -12.90 3.46
C CYS A 188 7.29 -11.54 3.72
N ARG A 189 6.54 -11.43 4.82
CA ARG A 189 5.89 -10.17 5.19
C ARG A 189 6.93 -9.11 5.55
N LYS A 190 6.63 -7.86 5.18
CA LYS A 190 7.45 -6.66 5.40
C LYS A 190 6.56 -5.51 5.88
N ASN A 191 7.18 -4.41 6.33
CA ASN A 191 6.52 -3.18 6.77
C ASN A 191 5.65 -3.31 8.06
N CYS A 192 6.03 -4.20 8.97
CA CYS A 192 5.43 -4.25 10.31
C CYS A 192 5.65 -2.94 11.07
N GLY A 193 4.67 -2.53 11.88
CA GLY A 193 4.71 -1.29 12.66
C GLY A 193 4.63 0.00 11.84
N LYS A 194 4.39 -0.09 10.53
CA LYS A 194 4.17 1.06 9.64
C LYS A 194 2.69 1.18 9.27
N PRO A 195 2.23 2.33 8.75
CA PRO A 195 0.94 2.41 8.08
C PRO A 195 0.74 1.25 7.11
N SER A 196 -0.39 0.55 7.22
CA SER A 196 -0.73 -0.57 6.34
C SER A 196 -0.66 -0.18 4.86
N GLN A 197 -1.03 1.05 4.55
CA GLN A 197 -0.75 1.73 3.30
C GLN A 197 -0.48 3.22 3.56
N GLN A 198 0.67 3.72 3.10
CA GLN A 198 1.06 5.13 3.19
C GLN A 198 0.87 5.88 1.86
N LEU A 199 1.26 5.24 0.76
CA LEU A 199 1.21 5.84 -0.58
C LEU A 199 -0.01 5.34 -1.35
N TYR A 200 -0.78 6.28 -1.89
CA TYR A 200 -2.04 6.03 -2.59
C TYR A 200 -1.90 6.45 -4.05
N HIS A 201 -2.06 5.51 -4.97
CA HIS A 201 -1.76 5.72 -6.37
C HIS A 201 -2.66 6.77 -7.02
N VAL A 202 -2.05 7.68 -7.76
CA VAL A 202 -2.72 8.71 -8.57
C VAL A 202 -2.42 8.44 -10.04
N PRO A 203 -3.40 8.00 -10.84
CA PRO A 203 -3.19 7.79 -12.26
C PRO A 203 -2.78 9.09 -12.96
N ARG A 204 -1.64 9.06 -13.65
CA ARG A 204 -1.13 10.20 -14.46
C ARG A 204 -2.17 10.72 -15.45
N SER A 205 -2.97 9.82 -16.04
CA SER A 205 -4.03 10.16 -17.00
C SER A 205 -5.19 10.96 -16.39
N TRP A 206 -5.30 11.04 -15.06
CA TRP A 206 -6.31 11.85 -14.38
C TRP A 206 -5.83 13.27 -14.08
N LEU A 207 -4.55 13.56 -14.33
CA LEU A 207 -3.92 14.85 -14.06
C LEU A 207 -3.87 15.70 -15.32
N LYS A 208 -4.26 16.97 -15.16
CA LYS A 208 -3.98 18.07 -16.08
C LYS A 208 -2.60 18.66 -15.74
N PRO A 209 -1.93 19.38 -16.64
CA PRO A 209 -0.65 20.03 -16.33
C PRO A 209 -0.74 20.96 -15.11
N SER A 210 -1.81 21.74 -15.01
CA SER A 210 -2.08 22.67 -13.90
C SER A 210 -3.56 22.71 -13.55
N GLY A 211 -3.88 23.31 -12.39
CA GLY A 211 -5.26 23.54 -11.97
C GLY A 211 -6.05 22.25 -11.66
N ASN A 212 -5.36 21.21 -11.20
CA ASN A 212 -6.01 20.01 -10.67
C ASN A 212 -6.66 20.33 -9.33
N ILE A 213 -7.78 19.66 -9.04
CA ILE A 213 -8.48 19.78 -7.77
C ILE A 213 -8.29 18.50 -6.99
N LEU A 214 -7.78 18.60 -5.76
CA LEU A 214 -7.76 17.54 -4.76
C LEU A 214 -8.86 17.82 -3.74
N VAL A 215 -9.77 16.86 -3.56
CA VAL A 215 -10.76 16.85 -2.48
C VAL A 215 -10.47 15.65 -1.59
N LEU A 216 -10.61 15.83 -0.28
CA LEU A 216 -10.56 14.72 0.67
C LEU A 216 -11.62 14.88 1.75
N PHE A 217 -12.18 13.74 2.16
CA PHE A 217 -13.03 13.63 3.34
C PHE A 217 -12.22 12.92 4.43
N GLU A 218 -11.97 13.59 5.55
CA GLU A 218 -11.25 13.06 6.71
C GLU A 218 -12.24 12.69 7.82
N GLU A 219 -12.31 11.40 8.12
CA GLU A 219 -13.26 10.79 9.04
C GLU A 219 -12.81 10.87 10.50
N MET A 220 -11.53 10.64 10.78
CA MET A 220 -11.01 10.50 12.15
C MET A 220 -10.38 11.79 12.66
N GLY A 221 -9.73 12.53 11.77
CA GLY A 221 -8.94 13.71 12.06
C GLY A 221 -7.48 13.51 11.69
N GLY A 222 -6.90 14.54 11.08
CA GLY A 222 -5.51 14.56 10.64
C GLY A 222 -5.01 15.97 10.41
N ASP A 223 -3.77 16.08 9.94
CA ASP A 223 -3.14 17.34 9.57
C ASP A 223 -2.95 17.43 8.04
N PRO A 224 -3.84 18.15 7.32
CA PRO A 224 -3.76 18.26 5.86
C PRO A 224 -2.48 18.96 5.37
N THR A 225 -1.73 19.65 6.25
CA THR A 225 -0.47 20.29 5.87
C THR A 225 0.69 19.31 5.70
N GLN A 226 0.52 18.05 6.13
CA GLN A 226 1.51 16.98 5.95
C GLN A 226 1.32 16.19 4.63
N LEU A 227 0.23 16.42 3.91
CA LEU A 227 -0.02 15.79 2.61
C LEU A 227 1.07 16.18 1.61
N ALA A 228 1.59 15.18 0.91
CA ALA A 228 2.61 15.40 -0.11
C ALA A 228 2.41 14.47 -1.31
N PHE A 229 2.68 14.98 -2.51
CA PHE A 229 2.81 14.11 -3.68
C PHE A 229 4.18 13.44 -3.68
N ALA A 230 4.19 12.16 -4.01
CA ALA A 230 5.40 11.37 -4.22
C ALA A 230 5.42 10.83 -5.65
N THR A 231 6.60 10.86 -6.28
CA THR A 231 6.84 10.17 -7.54
C THR A 231 7.63 8.89 -7.28
N ARG A 232 7.17 7.75 -7.78
CA ARG A 232 7.88 6.49 -7.65
C ARG A 232 8.89 6.34 -8.78
N LYS A 233 10.14 6.65 -8.49
CA LYS A 233 11.27 6.41 -9.39
C LYS A 233 11.81 4.99 -9.22
N MET A 234 12.08 4.32 -10.33
CA MET A 234 12.87 3.09 -10.29
C MET A 234 14.33 3.45 -10.09
N GLY A 235 14.93 3.01 -8.98
CA GLY A 235 16.32 3.34 -8.64
C GLY A 235 17.33 2.56 -9.48
N SER A 236 17.37 1.24 -9.29
CA SER A 236 18.25 0.32 -10.01
C SER A 236 17.48 -0.93 -10.41
N LEU A 237 17.83 -1.50 -11.56
CA LEU A 237 17.40 -2.84 -11.96
C LEU A 237 18.49 -3.83 -11.58
N CYS A 238 18.11 -5.01 -11.10
CA CYS A 238 19.05 -5.92 -10.48
C CYS A 238 18.60 -7.37 -10.65
N SER A 239 19.56 -8.28 -10.71
CA SER A 239 19.33 -9.71 -10.80
C SER A 239 20.45 -10.47 -10.13
N HIS A 240 20.12 -11.61 -9.50
CA HIS A 240 21.07 -12.46 -8.78
C HIS A 240 20.74 -13.92 -9.06
N VAL A 241 21.62 -14.58 -9.82
CA VAL A 241 21.40 -15.94 -10.32
C VAL A 241 22.60 -16.82 -9.96
N SER A 242 22.35 -18.01 -9.40
CA SER A 242 23.39 -19.00 -9.10
C SER A 242 23.73 -19.83 -10.33
N ASP A 243 24.97 -20.32 -10.41
CA ASP A 243 25.39 -21.35 -11.36
C ASP A 243 24.61 -22.68 -11.24
N SER A 244 23.95 -22.93 -10.11
CA SER A 244 23.05 -24.07 -9.89
C SER A 244 21.57 -23.68 -9.92
N HIS A 245 21.21 -22.50 -10.43
CA HIS A 245 19.82 -22.08 -10.50
C HIS A 245 19.05 -22.96 -11.51
N PRO A 246 17.79 -23.35 -11.23
CA PRO A 246 17.03 -24.14 -12.20
C PRO A 246 16.82 -23.37 -13.50
N LEU A 247 16.71 -24.12 -14.59
CA LEU A 247 16.43 -23.53 -15.91
C LEU A 247 15.04 -22.87 -15.92
N PRO A 248 14.83 -21.86 -16.77
CA PRO A 248 13.51 -21.28 -17.03
C PRO A 248 12.43 -22.33 -17.35
N MET A 249 11.19 -22.11 -16.94
CA MET A 249 10.09 -23.09 -17.05
C MET A 249 9.74 -23.43 -18.51
N ASP A 250 9.87 -22.47 -19.43
CA ASP A 250 9.74 -22.65 -20.87
C ASP A 250 10.74 -23.66 -21.45
N MET A 251 11.88 -23.87 -20.78
CA MET A 251 12.88 -24.87 -21.15
C MET A 251 12.64 -26.25 -20.53
N TRP A 252 11.61 -26.44 -19.70
CA TRP A 252 11.37 -27.72 -19.03
C TRP A 252 10.81 -28.82 -19.95
N GLY A 253 10.30 -28.44 -21.13
CA GLY A 253 9.85 -29.35 -22.17
C GLY A 253 10.98 -29.98 -23.01
N LEU A 254 12.22 -29.50 -22.86
CA LEU A 254 13.39 -30.01 -23.59
C LEU A 254 13.79 -31.43 -23.11
N ASP A 255 14.49 -32.18 -23.96
CA ASP A 255 14.98 -33.51 -23.57
C ASP A 255 16.00 -33.42 -22.41
N SER A 256 16.24 -34.54 -21.71
CA SER A 256 17.13 -34.55 -20.54
C SER A 256 18.59 -34.22 -20.88
N LYS A 257 19.01 -34.37 -22.14
CA LYS A 257 20.37 -34.07 -22.61
C LYS A 257 20.57 -32.57 -22.83
N THR A 258 19.63 -31.91 -23.50
CA THR A 258 19.62 -30.44 -23.72
C THR A 258 19.42 -29.69 -22.42
N ARG A 259 18.60 -30.19 -21.50
CA ARG A 259 18.49 -29.63 -20.13
C ARG A 259 19.79 -29.71 -19.34
N ARG A 260 20.58 -30.79 -19.47
CA ARG A 260 21.88 -30.92 -18.80
C ARG A 260 22.98 -30.04 -19.43
N ALA A 261 22.83 -29.67 -20.70
CA ALA A 261 23.79 -28.82 -21.41
C ALA A 261 23.49 -27.32 -21.29
N SER A 262 22.30 -26.95 -20.79
CA SER A 262 21.87 -25.55 -20.68
C SER A 262 22.37 -24.95 -19.37
N ASN A 263 22.89 -23.73 -19.43
CA ASN A 263 23.33 -22.98 -18.26
C ASN A 263 22.20 -22.09 -17.74
N PRO A 264 22.19 -21.74 -16.45
CA PRO A 264 21.30 -20.69 -15.95
C PRO A 264 21.62 -19.36 -16.63
N THR A 265 20.58 -18.58 -16.92
CA THR A 265 20.73 -17.28 -17.60
C THR A 265 20.23 -16.17 -16.67
N LEU A 266 21.03 -15.11 -16.54
CA LEU A 266 20.62 -13.86 -15.92
C LEU A 266 20.05 -12.94 -16.99
N SER A 267 18.80 -12.50 -16.83
CA SER A 267 18.13 -11.57 -17.75
C SER A 267 17.79 -10.26 -17.06
N LEU A 268 17.99 -9.15 -17.77
CA LEU A 268 17.67 -7.79 -17.35
C LEU A 268 16.90 -7.09 -18.49
N SER A 269 15.85 -6.35 -18.17
CA SER A 269 15.10 -5.52 -19.13
C SER A 269 14.70 -4.20 -18.49
N CYS A 270 14.97 -3.09 -19.17
CA CYS A 270 14.47 -1.79 -18.76
C CYS A 270 12.93 -1.75 -18.84
N PRO A 271 12.27 -1.04 -17.92
CA PRO A 271 10.82 -1.08 -17.76
C PRO A 271 10.08 -0.28 -18.84
N SER A 272 10.73 0.74 -19.40
CA SER A 272 10.14 1.58 -20.45
C SER A 272 10.72 1.21 -21.81
N PRO A 273 9.90 1.21 -22.89
CA PRO A 273 10.35 0.80 -24.22
C PRO A 273 11.44 1.70 -24.81
N ASN A 274 11.52 2.96 -24.36
CA ASN A 274 12.49 3.95 -24.83
C ASN A 274 13.73 4.05 -23.93
N GLN A 275 13.83 3.22 -22.89
CA GLN A 275 14.97 3.23 -21.97
C GLN A 275 15.97 2.16 -22.37
N VAL A 276 17.24 2.50 -22.26
CA VAL A 276 18.35 1.55 -22.39
C VAL A 276 19.10 1.44 -21.08
N ILE A 277 19.80 0.32 -20.89
CA ILE A 277 20.72 0.18 -19.78
C ILE A 277 21.86 1.17 -20.00
N SER A 278 21.89 2.21 -19.18
CA SER A 278 22.82 3.34 -19.29
C SER A 278 24.16 3.07 -18.61
N SER A 279 24.15 2.35 -17.48
CA SER A 279 25.36 2.06 -16.71
C SER A 279 25.20 0.82 -15.83
N ILE A 280 26.32 0.19 -15.51
CA ILE A 280 26.43 -0.92 -14.55
C ILE A 280 26.86 -0.33 -13.20
N LYS A 281 26.00 -0.46 -12.19
CA LYS A 281 26.31 -0.04 -10.81
C LYS A 281 27.14 -1.07 -10.06
N PHE A 282 26.83 -2.35 -10.29
CA PHE A 282 27.54 -3.47 -9.66
C PHE A 282 27.50 -4.68 -10.57
N ALA A 283 28.59 -5.45 -10.60
CA ALA A 283 28.62 -6.75 -11.25
C ALA A 283 29.70 -7.63 -10.61
N SER A 284 29.31 -8.80 -10.13
CA SER A 284 30.24 -9.76 -9.54
C SER A 284 29.76 -11.19 -9.82
N PHE A 285 30.67 -12.01 -10.38
CA PHE A 285 30.49 -13.45 -10.48
C PHE A 285 31.41 -14.14 -9.48
N GLY A 286 30.85 -14.91 -8.55
CA GLY A 286 31.60 -15.56 -7.47
C GLY A 286 30.73 -15.69 -6.23
N THR A 287 31.15 -15.09 -5.13
CA THR A 287 30.40 -15.10 -3.86
C THR A 287 29.89 -13.70 -3.45
N PRO A 288 29.12 -13.00 -4.31
CA PRO A 288 28.59 -11.68 -3.96
C PRO A 288 27.70 -11.74 -2.71
N LEU A 289 27.71 -10.65 -1.95
CA LEU A 289 26.92 -10.49 -0.72
C LEU A 289 25.92 -9.34 -0.89
N GLY A 290 24.94 -9.28 0.01
CA GLY A 290 23.94 -8.22 0.04
C GLY A 290 22.72 -8.51 -0.85
N THR A 291 21.90 -7.48 -1.04
CA THR A 291 20.71 -7.51 -1.90
C THR A 291 20.73 -6.32 -2.84
N CYS A 292 19.79 -6.25 -3.79
CA CYS A 292 19.72 -5.12 -4.72
C CYS A 292 19.81 -3.75 -4.05
N GLY A 293 20.70 -2.88 -4.53
CA GLY A 293 20.99 -1.57 -3.93
C GLY A 293 22.03 -1.61 -2.79
N SER A 294 22.46 -2.80 -2.37
CA SER A 294 23.43 -3.02 -1.28
C SER A 294 24.41 -4.14 -1.61
N PHE A 295 24.58 -4.49 -2.89
CA PHE A 295 25.48 -5.55 -3.29
C PHE A 295 26.94 -5.18 -2.98
N SER A 296 27.71 -6.17 -2.53
CA SER A 296 29.15 -6.03 -2.33
C SER A 296 29.89 -7.26 -2.84
N HIS A 297 31.17 -7.08 -3.17
CA HIS A 297 32.03 -8.22 -3.48
C HIS A 297 32.21 -9.07 -2.23
N GLY A 298 32.17 -10.40 -2.39
CA GLY A 298 32.58 -11.32 -1.35
C GLY A 298 34.03 -11.78 -1.53
N ARG A 299 34.37 -12.90 -0.90
CA ARG A 299 35.73 -13.47 -0.91
C ARG A 299 36.23 -13.88 -2.29
N CYS A 300 35.32 -14.11 -3.23
CA CYS A 300 35.63 -14.55 -4.58
C CYS A 300 34.81 -13.73 -5.58
N SER A 301 35.50 -13.15 -6.57
CA SER A 301 34.87 -12.40 -7.64
C SER A 301 35.72 -12.47 -8.90
N SER A 302 35.08 -12.68 -10.06
CA SER A 302 35.76 -12.69 -11.35
C SER A 302 36.11 -11.28 -11.82
N ALA A 303 37.38 -11.07 -12.15
CA ALA A 303 37.87 -9.82 -12.74
C ALA A 303 37.23 -9.50 -14.11
N LYS A 304 36.64 -10.49 -14.80
CA LYS A 304 36.00 -10.32 -16.12
C LYS A 304 34.49 -10.05 -16.02
N ALA A 305 33.87 -10.28 -14.86
CA ALA A 305 32.41 -10.22 -14.73
C ALA A 305 31.87 -8.85 -15.14
N HIS A 306 32.47 -7.77 -14.61
CA HIS A 306 32.02 -6.40 -14.91
C HIS A 306 32.16 -6.05 -16.39
N SER A 307 33.30 -6.32 -17.01
CA SER A 307 33.55 -5.96 -18.42
C SER A 307 32.64 -6.73 -19.38
N ILE A 308 32.34 -8.01 -19.09
CA ILE A 308 31.40 -8.81 -19.87
C ILE A 308 29.98 -8.25 -19.74
N VAL A 309 29.52 -8.02 -18.51
CA VAL A 309 28.19 -7.47 -18.25
C VAL A 309 28.03 -6.10 -18.92
N GLN A 310 29.02 -5.23 -18.80
CA GLN A 310 29.03 -3.92 -19.43
C GLN A 310 28.92 -4.02 -20.95
N LYS A 311 29.71 -4.89 -21.59
CA LYS A 311 29.72 -5.08 -23.04
C LYS A 311 28.38 -5.59 -23.57
N VAL A 312 27.70 -6.46 -22.82
CA VAL A 312 26.46 -7.11 -23.27
C VAL A 312 25.23 -6.25 -22.98
N CYS A 313 25.22 -5.54 -21.85
CA CYS A 313 24.02 -4.85 -21.38
C CYS A 313 23.96 -3.37 -21.74
N VAL A 314 25.06 -2.62 -21.67
CA VAL A 314 25.01 -1.16 -21.84
C VAL A 314 24.62 -0.79 -23.27
N GLY A 315 23.66 0.11 -23.41
CA GLY A 315 23.09 0.55 -24.69
C GLY A 315 21.93 -0.31 -25.20
N SER A 316 21.63 -1.43 -24.53
CA SER A 316 20.52 -2.32 -24.91
C SER A 316 19.30 -2.10 -24.01
N THR A 317 18.10 -2.30 -24.56
CA THR A 317 16.83 -2.27 -23.79
C THR A 317 16.69 -3.48 -22.86
N SER A 318 17.26 -4.62 -23.27
CA SER A 318 17.37 -5.84 -22.47
C SER A 318 18.67 -6.57 -22.77
N CYS A 319 19.11 -7.42 -21.83
CA CYS A 319 20.29 -8.27 -22.00
C CYS A 319 20.14 -9.59 -21.25
N SER A 320 20.82 -10.63 -21.75
CA SER A 320 20.86 -11.96 -21.16
C SER A 320 22.31 -12.45 -21.09
N ILE A 321 22.69 -13.05 -19.97
CA ILE A 321 24.06 -13.51 -19.71
C ILE A 321 24.03 -14.93 -19.15
N ASP A 322 24.78 -15.82 -19.77
CA ASP A 322 24.97 -17.19 -19.28
C ASP A 322 25.82 -17.19 -18.01
N VAL A 323 25.25 -17.72 -16.93
CA VAL A 323 25.87 -17.85 -15.61
C VAL A 323 26.69 -19.12 -15.57
N SER A 324 27.88 -19.07 -16.18
CA SER A 324 28.81 -20.20 -16.22
C SER A 324 30.26 -19.75 -16.06
N THR A 325 31.12 -20.66 -15.59
CA THR A 325 32.56 -20.43 -15.50
C THR A 325 33.23 -20.29 -16.87
N LYS A 326 32.62 -20.85 -17.94
CA LYS A 326 33.07 -20.70 -19.32
C LYS A 326 32.93 -19.25 -19.79
N THR A 327 31.79 -18.62 -19.48
CA THR A 327 31.50 -17.24 -19.88
C THR A 327 32.22 -16.25 -18.98
N LEU A 328 32.09 -16.41 -17.66
CA LEU A 328 32.47 -15.39 -16.67
C LEU A 328 33.83 -15.67 -16.02
N GLY A 329 34.49 -16.78 -16.34
CA GLY A 329 35.71 -17.25 -15.69
C GLY A 329 35.45 -18.02 -14.39
N ASP A 330 36.47 -18.74 -13.90
CA ASP A 330 36.40 -19.46 -12.62
C ASP A 330 37.29 -18.78 -11.55
N PRO A 331 36.75 -17.79 -10.82
CA PRO A 331 37.53 -17.06 -9.81
C PRO A 331 37.86 -17.88 -8.55
N CYS A 332 37.18 -19.00 -8.31
CA CYS A 332 37.41 -19.86 -7.16
C CYS A 332 36.90 -21.28 -7.43
N LYS A 333 37.83 -22.20 -7.71
CA LYS A 333 37.51 -23.61 -8.01
C LYS A 333 36.83 -24.28 -6.81
N GLY A 334 35.82 -25.12 -7.10
CA GLY A 334 35.10 -25.90 -6.09
C GLY A 334 34.11 -25.10 -5.23
N VAL A 335 34.04 -23.78 -5.37
CA VAL A 335 33.07 -22.92 -4.68
C VAL A 335 31.87 -22.68 -5.60
N LYS A 336 30.65 -22.79 -5.04
CA LYS A 336 29.41 -22.42 -5.74
C LYS A 336 29.39 -20.92 -6.02
N LYS A 337 29.02 -20.54 -7.24
CA LYS A 337 29.08 -19.16 -7.71
C LYS A 337 27.71 -18.64 -8.05
N SER A 338 27.58 -17.33 -7.99
CA SER A 338 26.42 -16.61 -8.48
C SER A 338 26.87 -15.32 -9.15
N LEU A 339 26.12 -14.93 -10.18
CA LEU A 339 26.24 -13.65 -10.83
C LEU A 339 25.22 -12.70 -10.21
N ALA A 340 25.69 -11.64 -9.56
CA ALA A 340 24.87 -10.53 -9.10
C ALA A 340 25.19 -9.29 -9.95
N VAL A 341 24.15 -8.68 -10.52
CA VAL A 341 24.25 -7.50 -11.38
C VAL A 341 23.25 -6.45 -10.93
N GLU A 342 23.69 -5.19 -10.92
CA GLU A 342 22.87 -4.01 -10.70
C GLU A 342 23.16 -2.98 -11.80
N VAL A 343 22.12 -2.44 -12.41
CA VAL A 343 22.18 -1.51 -13.54
C VAL A 343 21.25 -0.32 -13.37
N SER A 344 21.51 0.75 -14.11
CA SER A 344 20.62 1.90 -14.23
C SER A 344 20.08 2.00 -15.65
N CYS A 345 18.79 2.29 -15.79
CA CYS A 345 18.16 2.58 -17.09
C CYS A 345 18.02 4.09 -17.26
N ALA A 346 18.24 4.59 -18.48
CA ALA A 346 17.99 5.98 -18.87
C ALA A 346 17.30 6.01 -20.23
#